data_AF-A0A820RJV1-F1
#
_entry.id   AF-A0A820RJV1-F1
#
_cell.length_a   1.000
_cell.length_b   1.000
_cell.length_c   1.000
_cell.angle_alpha   90.00
_cell.angle_beta   90.00
_cell.angle_gamma   90.00
#
_symmetry.space_group_name_H-M   'P 1'
#
loop_
_entity.id
_entity.type
_entity.pdbx_description
1 polymer ?
#
loop_
_entity_poly.entity_id
_entity_poly.type
_entity_poly.pdbx_seq_one_letter_code
_entity_poly.pdbx_strand_id
1 'polypeptide(L)'
;MQNLAPRIWPPESRIGFCWLSADRPKSECQMKEGNPFGAFWNELNVSFIDTDTYQLSYDKYSINEWHELFPADRYPVLALKGAPASFPMLPEHRQLQKYMNWSEQIMNEVRQHQQTLFNNEPYIGIL
;
A
#
# COMPACT_ATOMS: atom_id res chain seq x y z
N MET A 1 4.95 -6.06 11.97
CA MET A 1 5.85 -5.09 12.64
C MET A 1 6.79 -5.69 13.69
N GLN A 2 6.77 -7.00 13.98
CA GLN A 2 7.54 -7.57 15.10
C GLN A 2 8.95 -8.07 14.71
N ASN A 3 9.15 -8.52 13.47
CA ASN A 3 10.38 -9.24 13.10
C ASN A 3 11.46 -8.34 12.46
N LEU A 4 11.07 -7.45 11.53
CA LEU A 4 12.03 -6.60 10.80
C LEU A 4 12.07 -5.17 11.33
N ALA A 5 10.89 -4.56 11.55
CA ALA A 5 10.80 -3.15 11.91
C ALA A 5 11.63 -2.76 13.16
N PRO A 6 11.71 -3.55 14.25
CA PRO A 6 12.54 -3.15 15.39
C PRO A 6 14.04 -3.02 15.05
N ARG A 7 14.51 -3.67 13.98
CA ARG A 7 15.92 -3.66 13.57
C ARG A 7 16.22 -2.63 12.47
N ILE A 8 15.34 -2.45 11.50
CA ILE A 8 15.60 -1.59 10.32
C ILE A 8 14.71 -0.34 10.24
N TRP A 9 13.67 -0.25 11.07
CA TRP A 9 12.71 0.86 11.11
C TRP A 9 12.13 1.07 12.52
N PRO A 10 12.99 1.30 13.52
CA PRO A 10 12.58 1.51 14.91
C PRO A 10 11.77 2.81 15.07
N PRO A 11 10.98 2.97 16.16
CA PRO A 11 10.10 4.12 16.36
C PRO A 11 10.73 5.50 16.10
N GLU A 12 11.97 5.69 16.51
CA GLU A 12 12.76 6.91 16.37
C GLU A 12 13.20 7.22 14.93
N SER A 13 13.04 6.29 13.99
CA SER A 13 13.42 6.46 12.58
C SER A 13 12.22 6.43 11.62
N ARG A 14 10.98 6.53 12.15
CA ARG A 14 9.77 6.40 11.34
C ARG A 14 9.41 7.72 10.67
N ILE A 15 9.82 7.87 9.43
CA ILE A 15 9.45 8.99 8.56
C ILE A 15 8.31 8.55 7.63
N GLY A 16 7.26 9.37 7.53
CA GLY A 16 6.17 9.17 6.57
C GLY A 16 6.37 10.02 5.32
N PHE A 17 5.91 9.55 4.17
CA PHE A 17 6.11 10.24 2.89
C PHE A 17 4.79 10.46 2.16
N CYS A 18 4.64 11.62 1.53
CA CYS A 18 3.50 11.89 0.67
C CYS A 18 3.85 12.84 -0.48
N TRP A 19 3.03 12.77 -1.52
CA TRP A 19 3.07 13.74 -2.58
C TRP A 19 2.45 15.06 -2.12
N LEU A 20 3.17 16.17 -2.28
CA LEU A 20 2.68 17.52 -2.07
C LEU A 20 3.35 18.47 -3.06
N SER A 21 2.63 19.49 -3.54
CA SER A 21 3.19 20.56 -4.36
C SER A 21 4.18 21.41 -3.55
N ALA A 22 5.11 22.09 -4.22
CA ALA A 22 6.28 22.72 -3.58
C ALA A 22 5.90 23.86 -2.62
N ASP A 23 4.73 24.43 -2.81
CA ASP A 23 4.13 25.50 -2.00
C ASP A 23 3.46 24.99 -0.71
N ARG A 24 3.31 23.67 -0.56
CA ARG A 24 2.62 23.07 0.59
C ARG A 24 3.60 22.67 1.70
N PRO A 25 3.30 23.00 2.97
CA PRO A 25 4.14 22.59 4.07
C PRO A 25 4.05 21.09 4.30
N LYS A 26 5.17 20.46 4.69
CA LYS A 26 5.25 19.02 4.98
C LYS A 26 4.23 18.56 6.04
N SER A 27 3.82 19.46 6.94
CA SER A 27 2.80 19.19 7.96
C SER A 27 1.44 18.78 7.38
N GLU A 28 1.12 19.16 6.13
CA GLU A 28 -0.11 18.72 5.43
C GLU A 28 -0.09 17.23 5.05
N CYS A 29 1.05 16.56 5.20
CA CYS A 29 1.14 15.12 4.94
C CYS A 29 0.19 14.33 5.83
N GLN A 30 0.09 14.69 7.12
CA GLN A 30 -0.93 14.17 8.04
C GLN A 30 -1.17 12.65 7.89
N MET A 31 -0.10 11.86 8.00
CA MET A 31 -0.08 10.42 7.66
C MET A 31 -1.17 9.58 8.34
N LYS A 32 -1.70 10.06 9.46
CA LYS A 32 -2.66 9.38 10.32
C LYS A 32 -3.99 10.13 10.44
N GLU A 33 -4.19 11.20 9.68
CA GLU A 33 -5.41 12.01 9.81
C GLU A 33 -6.57 11.39 9.07
N GLY A 34 -7.70 11.27 9.77
CA GLY A 34 -8.93 10.69 9.24
C GLY A 34 -8.93 9.16 9.18
N ASN A 35 -10.05 8.64 8.70
CA ASN A 35 -10.28 7.22 8.44
C ASN A 35 -10.16 7.00 6.92
N PRO A 36 -9.39 6.00 6.42
CA PRO A 36 -8.79 4.87 7.14
C PRO A 36 -7.38 5.08 7.68
N PHE A 37 -6.75 6.22 7.40
CA PHE A 37 -5.31 6.43 7.63
C PHE A 37 -4.87 6.23 9.09
N GLY A 38 -5.57 6.87 10.04
CA GLY A 38 -5.23 6.74 11.46
C GLY A 38 -5.37 5.31 11.98
N ALA A 39 -6.49 4.66 11.63
CA ALA A 39 -6.78 3.29 12.06
C ALA A 39 -5.73 2.29 11.52
N PHE A 40 -5.37 2.41 10.23
CA PHE A 40 -4.39 1.55 9.59
C PHE A 40 -3.03 1.58 10.31
N TRP A 41 -2.48 2.76 10.57
CA TRP A 41 -1.18 2.89 11.22
C TRP A 41 -1.23 2.57 12.72
N ASN A 42 -2.35 2.85 13.40
CA ASN A 42 -2.54 2.52 14.82
C ASN A 42 -2.54 1.00 15.05
N GLU A 43 -3.22 0.23 14.19
CA GLU A 43 -3.25 -1.23 14.29
C GLU A 43 -1.85 -1.86 14.19
N LEU A 44 -0.96 -1.21 13.45
CA LEU A 44 0.44 -1.63 13.29
C LEU A 44 1.37 -1.07 14.40
N ASN A 45 0.84 -0.31 15.36
CA ASN A 45 1.60 0.43 16.37
C ASN A 45 2.66 1.35 15.74
N VAL A 46 2.27 2.08 14.68
CA VAL A 46 3.11 3.03 13.95
C VAL A 46 2.72 4.46 14.28
N SER A 47 3.72 5.22 14.69
CA SER A 47 3.70 6.68 14.79
C SER A 47 4.92 7.21 14.04
N PHE A 48 4.75 8.34 13.39
CA PHE A 48 5.80 8.98 12.60
C PHE A 48 6.42 10.10 13.42
N ILE A 49 7.75 10.12 13.49
CA ILE A 49 8.50 11.19 14.17
C ILE A 49 8.64 12.42 13.29
N ASP A 50 8.55 12.23 11.97
CA ASP A 50 8.62 13.28 10.97
C ASP A 50 7.90 12.83 9.68
N THR A 51 7.70 13.77 8.76
CA THR A 51 7.17 13.51 7.43
C THR A 51 8.01 14.24 6.37
N ASP A 52 8.20 13.60 5.22
CA ASP A 52 8.86 14.19 4.07
C ASP A 52 7.95 14.19 2.83
N THR A 53 8.28 15.03 1.85
CA THR A 53 7.47 15.23 0.65
C THR A 53 8.24 14.89 -0.61
N TYR A 54 7.52 14.47 -1.66
CA TYR A 54 8.07 14.25 -2.99
C TYR A 54 7.13 14.76 -4.08
N GLN A 55 7.69 14.95 -5.27
CA GLN A 55 6.97 15.41 -6.47
C GLN A 55 7.28 14.51 -7.67
N LEU A 56 7.32 13.21 -7.43
CA LEU A 56 7.62 12.19 -8.44
C LEU A 56 6.34 11.48 -8.88
N SER A 57 6.30 11.07 -10.14
CA SER A 57 5.29 10.15 -10.66
C SER A 57 5.65 8.70 -10.26
N TYR A 58 4.67 7.80 -10.26
CA TYR A 58 4.89 6.37 -10.04
C TYR A 58 5.10 5.58 -11.34
N ASP A 59 5.22 6.27 -12.47
CA ASP A 59 5.54 5.63 -13.74
C ASP A 59 7.02 5.25 -13.85
N LYS A 60 7.32 4.39 -14.84
CA LYS A 60 8.67 3.89 -15.09
C LYS A 60 9.70 4.97 -15.45
N TYR A 61 9.26 6.17 -15.85
CA TYR A 61 10.17 7.23 -16.27
C TYR A 61 10.78 7.95 -15.07
N SER A 62 10.12 7.94 -13.90
CA SER A 62 10.61 8.57 -12.67
C SER A 62 11.53 7.67 -11.83
N ILE A 63 11.90 6.49 -12.32
CA ILE A 63 12.59 5.47 -11.51
C ILE A 63 13.97 5.93 -11.02
N ASN A 64 14.70 6.68 -11.85
CA ASN A 64 16.03 7.17 -11.48
C ASN A 64 15.91 8.24 -10.40
N GLU A 65 14.93 9.13 -10.53
CA GLU A 65 14.63 10.18 -9.56
C GLU A 65 14.22 9.59 -8.21
N TRP A 66 13.44 8.49 -8.21
CA TRP A 66 13.13 7.75 -6.98
C TRP A 66 14.38 7.20 -6.30
N HIS A 67 15.31 6.62 -7.08
CA HIS A 67 16.55 6.08 -6.54
C HIS A 67 17.51 7.16 -6.04
N GLU A 68 17.59 8.30 -6.73
CA GLU A 68 18.43 9.43 -6.33
C GLU A 68 17.89 10.13 -5.08
N LEU A 69 16.57 10.36 -5.02
CA LEU A 69 15.93 11.06 -3.91
C LEU A 69 15.84 10.17 -2.66
N PHE A 70 15.59 8.88 -2.84
CA PHE A 70 15.37 7.92 -1.76
C PHE A 70 16.25 6.67 -1.86
N PRO A 71 17.57 6.81 -1.77
CA PRO A 71 18.47 5.67 -1.86
C PRO A 71 18.31 4.76 -0.62
N ALA A 72 18.36 3.44 -0.83
CA ALA A 72 17.99 2.45 0.19
C ALA A 72 18.95 2.36 1.39
N ASP A 73 20.18 2.84 1.23
CA ASP A 73 21.18 2.96 2.30
C ASP A 73 20.80 4.05 3.32
N ARG A 74 20.11 5.10 2.87
CA ARG A 74 19.61 6.20 3.71
C ARG A 74 18.15 6.02 4.11
N TYR A 75 17.32 5.52 3.21
CA TYR A 75 15.88 5.32 3.40
C TYR A 75 15.53 3.83 3.28
N PRO A 76 15.84 3.00 4.29
CA PRO A 76 15.58 1.57 4.24
C PRO A 76 14.08 1.22 4.22
N VAL A 77 13.21 2.17 4.58
CA VAL A 77 11.76 2.05 4.51
C VAL A 77 11.14 3.33 3.94
N LEU A 78 10.40 3.19 2.84
CA LEU A 78 9.55 4.24 2.27
C LEU A 78 8.09 3.99 2.63
N ALA A 79 7.62 4.62 3.71
CA ALA A 79 6.24 4.50 4.19
C ALA A 79 5.37 5.62 3.62
N LEU A 80 4.64 5.32 2.55
CA LEU A 80 3.81 6.30 1.84
C LEU A 80 2.40 6.43 2.45
N LYS A 81 1.79 7.63 2.36
CA LYS A 81 0.42 7.88 2.87
C LYS A 81 -0.65 7.03 2.17
N GLY A 82 -0.45 6.72 0.89
CA GLY A 82 -1.37 5.94 0.08
C GLY A 82 -0.64 5.03 -0.91
N ALA A 83 -1.39 4.22 -1.64
CA ALA A 83 -0.82 3.32 -2.63
C ALA A 83 -0.08 4.11 -3.74
N PRO A 84 1.20 3.80 -4.03
CA PRO A 84 1.94 4.41 -5.13
C PRO A 84 1.56 3.78 -6.48
N ALA A 85 0.30 3.95 -6.86
CA ALA A 85 -0.25 3.35 -8.06
C ALA A 85 -1.33 4.24 -8.68
N SER A 86 -1.55 4.08 -9.98
CA SER A 86 -2.65 4.77 -10.66
C SER A 86 -4.00 4.17 -10.26
N PHE A 87 -5.03 5.01 -10.28
CA PHE A 87 -6.42 4.57 -10.31
C PHE A 87 -7.12 5.19 -11.52
N PRO A 88 -7.75 4.38 -12.40
CA PRO A 88 -7.75 2.91 -12.40
C PRO A 88 -6.35 2.32 -12.67
N MET A 89 -6.21 1.02 -12.45
CA MET A 89 -4.96 0.29 -12.74
C MET A 89 -4.61 0.38 -14.23
N LEU A 90 -3.33 0.65 -14.53
CA LEU A 90 -2.82 0.65 -15.90
C LEU A 90 -3.06 -0.70 -16.62
N PRO A 91 -3.41 -0.71 -17.92
CA PRO A 91 -3.65 -1.95 -18.67
C PRO A 91 -2.52 -2.97 -18.55
N GLU A 92 -1.27 -2.52 -18.58
CA GLU A 92 -0.06 -3.31 -18.46
C GLU A 92 0.21 -3.85 -17.05
N HIS A 93 -0.63 -3.56 -16.06
CA HIS A 93 -0.54 -4.16 -14.72
C HIS A 93 -1.64 -5.20 -14.47
N ARG A 94 -2.65 -5.31 -15.35
CA ARG A 94 -3.80 -6.21 -15.14
C ARG A 94 -3.41 -7.68 -15.05
N GLN A 95 -2.40 -8.09 -15.82
CA GLN A 95 -1.88 -9.46 -15.80
C GLN A 95 -1.23 -9.84 -14.46
N LEU A 96 -0.92 -8.87 -13.58
CA LEU A 96 -0.40 -9.13 -12.25
C LEU A 96 -1.46 -9.74 -11.31
N GLN A 97 -2.74 -9.66 -11.65
CA GLN A 97 -3.82 -10.30 -10.89
C GLN A 97 -3.59 -11.80 -10.70
N LYS A 98 -2.86 -12.47 -11.61
CA LYS A 98 -2.49 -13.89 -11.49
C LYS A 98 -1.67 -14.23 -10.24
N TYR A 99 -1.08 -13.24 -9.58
CA TYR A 99 -0.33 -13.41 -8.34
C TYR A 99 -1.23 -13.30 -7.09
N MET A 100 -2.47 -12.83 -7.24
CA MET A 100 -3.46 -12.80 -6.17
C MET A 100 -4.25 -14.11 -6.15
N ASN A 101 -3.76 -15.07 -5.38
CA ASN A 101 -4.48 -16.33 -5.14
C ASN A 101 -5.36 -16.21 -3.90
N TRP A 102 -6.60 -16.70 -3.98
CA TRP A 102 -7.49 -16.79 -2.84
C TRP A 102 -6.90 -17.73 -1.78
N SER A 103 -7.07 -17.38 -0.50
CA SER A 103 -6.69 -18.26 0.61
C SER A 103 -7.54 -19.53 0.61
N GLU A 104 -7.04 -20.60 1.21
CA GLU A 104 -7.80 -21.85 1.35
C GLU A 104 -9.12 -21.62 2.11
N GLN A 105 -9.12 -20.74 3.11
CA GLN A 105 -10.34 -20.35 3.82
C GLN A 105 -11.39 -19.79 2.87
N ILE A 106 -11.05 -18.79 2.06
CA ILE A 106 -11.98 -18.18 1.11
C ILE A 106 -12.43 -19.24 0.08
N MET A 107 -11.51 -20.06 -0.42
CA MET A 107 -11.86 -21.11 -1.38
C MET A 107 -12.78 -22.19 -0.78
N ASN A 108 -12.66 -22.49 0.51
CA ASN A 108 -13.58 -23.40 1.22
C ASN A 108 -14.98 -22.79 1.32
N GLU A 109 -15.07 -21.51 1.71
CA GLU A 109 -16.35 -20.79 1.77
C GLU A 109 -17.00 -20.75 0.38
N VAL A 110 -16.24 -20.43 -0.67
CA VAL A 110 -16.74 -20.42 -2.06
C VAL A 110 -17.32 -21.78 -2.46
N ARG A 111 -16.60 -22.87 -2.22
CA ARG A 111 -17.09 -24.23 -2.54
C ARG A 111 -18.37 -24.57 -1.79
N GLN A 112 -18.47 -24.21 -0.52
CA GLN A 112 -19.67 -24.42 0.28
C GLN A 112 -20.88 -23.63 -0.27
N HIS A 113 -20.67 -22.37 -0.66
CA HIS A 113 -21.72 -21.56 -1.26
C HIS A 113 -22.14 -22.08 -2.63
N GLN A 114 -21.18 -22.51 -3.46
CA GLN A 114 -21.46 -23.12 -4.77
C GLN A 114 -22.30 -24.40 -4.63
N GLN A 115 -21.94 -25.27 -3.68
CA GLN A 115 -22.71 -26.47 -3.40
C GLN A 115 -24.11 -26.13 -2.89
N THR A 116 -24.23 -25.20 -1.95
CA THR A 116 -25.50 -24.92 -1.26
C THR A 116 -26.49 -24.17 -2.15
N LEU A 117 -26.01 -23.19 -2.93
CA LEU A 117 -26.86 -22.28 -3.70
C LEU A 117 -27.08 -22.74 -5.14
N PHE A 118 -26.08 -23.39 -5.73
CA PHE A 118 -26.09 -23.78 -7.14
C PHE A 118 -25.96 -25.29 -7.34
N ASN A 119 -25.91 -26.09 -6.28
CA ASN A 119 -25.68 -27.54 -6.37
C ASN A 119 -24.43 -27.92 -7.18
N ASN A 120 -23.40 -27.05 -7.16
CA ASN A 120 -22.21 -27.15 -8.00
C ASN A 120 -22.48 -27.16 -9.53
N GLU A 121 -23.65 -26.71 -9.96
CA GLU A 121 -23.98 -26.55 -11.38
C GLU A 121 -23.36 -25.26 -11.95
N PRO A 122 -23.12 -25.19 -13.27
CA PRO A 122 -22.71 -23.96 -13.94
C PRO A 122 -23.71 -22.81 -13.72
N TYR A 123 -23.20 -21.59 -13.49
CA TYR A 123 -24.02 -20.40 -13.28
C TYR A 123 -23.44 -19.19 -14.04
N ILE A 124 -24.31 -18.21 -14.33
CA ILE A 124 -23.92 -16.92 -14.91
C ILE A 124 -23.77 -15.91 -13.77
N GLY A 125 -22.54 -15.48 -13.51
CA GLY A 125 -22.25 -14.36 -12.62
C GLY A 125 -22.42 -13.03 -13.37
N ILE A 126 -23.11 -12.08 -12.75
CA ILE A 126 -23.21 -10.71 -13.20
C ILE A 126 -22.42 -9.80 -12.25
N LEU A 127 -21.77 -8.78 -12.80
CA LEU A 127 -21.01 -7.74 -12.08
C LEU A 127 -21.77 -6.42 -12.13
#